data_AF-A0A318I3W1-F1
#
_entry.id   AF-A0A318I3W1-F1
#
_cell.length_a   1.000
_cell.length_b   1.000
_cell.length_c   1.000
_cell.angle_alpha   90.00
_cell.angle_beta   90.00
_cell.angle_gamma   90.00
#
_symmetry.space_group_name_H-M   'P 1'
#
loop_
_entity.id
_entity.type
_entity.pdbx_description
1 polymer ?
#
loop_
_entity_poly.entity_id
_entity_poly.type
_entity_poly.pdbx_seq_one_letter_code
_entity_poly.pdbx_strand_id
1 'polypeptide(L)'
;MKLDRRWWAAIGVAVITVAALALSYVFNQPSEECRPVKDLLDFNRSQAEHISSKAGDEQGIPTVAEDAAYQAWADGLAERAQKVTSADLARTSTEVASLANEFVGKLPLVRSQTESRAPGAPAPPAAYEMMALNARISEKFNELAKACS
;
A
#
# COMPACT_ATOMS: atom_id res chain seq x y z
N MET A 1 5.20 6.29 -22.65
CA MET A 1 3.82 6.14 -22.13
C MET A 1 3.43 7.44 -21.45
N LYS A 2 2.41 8.14 -21.94
CA LYS A 2 1.79 9.27 -21.22
C LYS A 2 0.85 8.65 -20.19
N LEU A 3 1.03 8.99 -18.93
CA LEU A 3 0.15 8.55 -17.85
C LEU A 3 -1.06 9.50 -17.87
N ASP A 4 -2.26 8.96 -18.10
CA ASP A 4 -3.48 9.75 -18.23
C ASP A 4 -3.77 10.57 -16.96
N ARG A 5 -4.55 11.66 -17.07
CA ARG A 5 -4.97 12.44 -15.89
C ARG A 5 -5.70 11.59 -14.82
N ARG A 6 -6.35 10.51 -15.27
CA ARG A 6 -7.02 9.49 -14.44
C ARG A 6 -6.04 8.55 -13.71
N TRP A 7 -4.78 8.60 -14.09
CA TRP A 7 -3.72 7.71 -13.62
C TRP A 7 -3.15 8.16 -12.27
N TRP A 8 -3.28 9.45 -11.94
CA TRP A 8 -2.90 9.96 -10.63
C TRP A 8 -3.80 9.44 -9.51
N ALA A 9 -5.11 9.35 -9.73
CA ALA A 9 -6.04 8.74 -8.78
C ALA A 9 -5.68 7.27 -8.46
N ALA A 10 -4.93 6.59 -9.35
CA ALA A 10 -4.54 5.22 -9.14
C ALA A 10 -3.42 5.05 -8.11
N ILE A 11 -2.55 6.04 -7.86
CA ILE A 11 -1.44 5.87 -6.90
C ILE A 11 -1.98 5.83 -5.46
N GLY A 12 -3.00 6.65 -5.15
CA GLY A 12 -3.67 6.59 -3.85
C GLY A 12 -4.51 5.31 -3.65
N VAL A 13 -4.97 4.69 -4.74
CA VAL A 13 -5.89 3.53 -4.75
C VAL A 13 -5.18 2.19 -4.94
N ALA A 14 -3.97 2.15 -5.50
CA ALA A 14 -3.34 0.88 -5.94
C ALA A 14 -2.60 0.11 -4.84
N VAL A 15 -2.43 0.66 -3.63
CA VAL A 15 -1.77 -0.02 -2.50
C VAL A 15 -2.64 -1.16 -1.92
N ILE A 16 -3.87 -1.29 -2.42
CA ILE A 16 -5.04 -1.49 -1.56
C ILE A 16 -6.00 -2.57 -2.10
N THR A 17 -5.80 -3.07 -3.33
CA THR A 17 -6.76 -3.98 -4.02
C THR A 17 -6.42 -5.48 -3.93
N VAL A 18 -5.55 -5.93 -3.02
CA VAL A 18 -5.22 -7.38 -2.88
C VAL A 18 -6.37 -8.19 -2.22
N ALA A 19 -7.44 -7.53 -1.75
CA ALA A 19 -8.49 -8.12 -0.93
C ALA A 19 -9.42 -9.16 -1.60
N ALA A 20 -9.40 -9.34 -2.92
CA ALA A 20 -10.43 -10.12 -3.60
C ALA A 20 -10.34 -11.65 -3.43
N LEU A 21 -9.22 -12.20 -2.92
CA LEU A 21 -9.05 -13.66 -2.81
C LEU A 21 -9.32 -14.25 -1.40
N ALA A 22 -9.77 -13.45 -0.43
CA ALA A 22 -9.99 -13.92 0.94
C ALA A 22 -11.40 -14.49 1.22
N LEU A 23 -12.26 -14.68 0.20
CA LEU A 23 -13.62 -15.21 0.40
C LEU A 23 -13.70 -16.74 0.52
N SER A 24 -12.61 -17.48 0.32
CA SER A 24 -12.60 -18.96 0.47
C SER A 24 -12.32 -19.48 1.89
N TYR A 25 -12.17 -18.63 2.92
CA TYR A 25 -11.62 -19.03 4.23
C TYR A 25 -12.59 -19.42 5.35
N VAL A 26 -13.88 -19.60 5.06
CA VAL A 26 -14.87 -19.93 6.11
C VAL A 26 -14.75 -21.38 6.63
N PHE A 27 -13.89 -22.24 6.04
CA PHE A 27 -13.83 -23.66 6.41
C PHE A 27 -12.50 -24.17 7.01
N ASN A 28 -11.44 -23.36 7.11
CA ASN A 28 -10.19 -23.77 7.76
C ASN A 28 -9.71 -22.73 8.77
N GLN A 29 -9.65 -23.13 10.05
CA GLN A 29 -9.06 -22.33 11.11
C GLN A 29 -7.57 -22.07 10.74
N PRO A 30 -7.09 -20.81 10.63
CA PRO A 30 -5.69 -20.54 10.36
C PRO A 30 -4.80 -21.28 11.36
N SER A 31 -3.68 -21.83 10.88
CA SER A 31 -2.57 -22.21 11.78
C SER A 31 -2.22 -21.01 12.66
N GLU A 32 -1.76 -21.25 13.89
CA GLU A 32 -1.47 -20.16 14.84
C GLU A 32 -0.47 -19.15 14.26
N GLU A 33 0.49 -19.64 13.47
CA GLU A 33 1.48 -18.85 12.72
C GLU A 33 0.88 -17.88 11.69
N CYS A 34 -0.29 -18.20 11.13
CA CYS A 34 -0.95 -17.38 10.11
C CYS A 34 -1.92 -16.34 10.69
N ARG A 35 -2.20 -16.39 12.00
CA ARG A 35 -3.08 -15.41 12.64
C ARG A 35 -2.53 -13.98 12.58
N PRO A 36 -1.23 -13.72 12.83
CA PRO A 36 -0.66 -12.37 12.71
C PRO A 36 -0.60 -11.88 11.26
N VAL A 37 -0.36 -12.77 10.30
CA VAL A 37 -0.39 -12.43 8.86
C VAL A 37 -1.79 -12.00 8.42
N LYS A 38 -2.83 -12.66 8.93
CA LYS A 38 -4.23 -12.27 8.67
C LYS A 38 -4.55 -10.89 9.23
N ASP A 39 -4.13 -10.56 10.44
CA ASP A 39 -4.29 -9.21 11.01
C ASP A 39 -3.58 -8.14 10.15
N LEU A 40 -2.37 -8.43 9.67
CA LEU A 40 -1.64 -7.54 8.75
C LEU A 40 -2.39 -7.32 7.42
N LEU A 41 -2.92 -8.38 6.81
CA LEU A 41 -3.71 -8.30 5.58
C LEU A 41 -5.05 -7.57 5.77
N ASP A 42 -5.75 -7.85 6.87
CA ASP A 42 -7.02 -7.21 7.23
C ASP A 42 -6.83 -5.72 7.52
N PHE A 43 -5.77 -5.36 8.24
CA PHE A 43 -5.41 -3.97 8.46
C PHE A 43 -5.16 -3.24 7.15
N ASN A 44 -4.36 -3.81 6.24
CA ASN A 44 -4.12 -3.21 4.93
C ASN A 44 -5.43 -2.96 4.16
N ARG A 45 -6.36 -3.94 4.19
CA ARG A 45 -7.71 -3.81 3.58
C ARG A 45 -8.57 -2.73 4.24
N SER A 46 -8.50 -2.57 5.56
CA SER A 46 -9.27 -1.52 6.25
C SER A 46 -8.73 -0.12 5.95
N GLN A 47 -7.40 0.04 5.89
CA GLN A 47 -6.77 1.31 5.52
C GLN A 47 -7.01 1.64 4.06
N ALA A 48 -7.08 0.61 3.22
CA ALA A 48 -7.52 0.67 1.84
C ALA A 48 -8.87 1.37 1.64
N GLU A 49 -9.88 0.90 2.35
CA GLU A 49 -11.22 1.50 2.33
C GLU A 49 -11.19 2.91 2.91
N HIS A 50 -10.40 3.14 3.97
CA HIS A 50 -10.30 4.45 4.60
C HIS A 50 -9.67 5.51 3.69
N ILE A 51 -8.54 5.20 3.06
CA ILE A 51 -7.80 6.10 2.16
C ILE A 51 -8.61 6.33 0.88
N SER A 52 -9.20 5.28 0.29
CA SER A 52 -10.03 5.44 -0.91
C SER A 52 -11.30 6.26 -0.66
N SER A 53 -11.90 6.18 0.53
CA SER A 53 -13.06 7.00 0.91
C SER A 53 -12.76 8.49 1.10
N LYS A 54 -11.48 8.85 1.27
CA LYS A 54 -11.00 10.21 1.51
C LYS A 54 -10.32 10.87 0.31
N ALA A 55 -9.93 10.08 -0.68
CA ALA A 55 -9.44 10.58 -1.96
C ALA A 55 -10.59 11.32 -2.69
N GLY A 56 -10.64 12.64 -2.54
CA GLY A 56 -11.59 13.49 -3.28
C GLY A 56 -11.31 13.53 -4.78
N ASP A 57 -12.20 14.20 -5.53
CA ASP A 57 -12.19 14.32 -7.00
C ASP A 57 -10.95 15.01 -7.62
N GLU A 58 -9.92 15.34 -6.82
CA GLU A 58 -8.80 16.19 -7.21
C GLU A 58 -7.44 15.47 -7.24
N GLN A 59 -6.86 15.44 -8.44
CA GLN A 59 -5.46 15.19 -8.82
C GLN A 59 -4.68 13.97 -8.28
N GLY A 60 -5.21 13.13 -7.40
CA GLY A 60 -4.69 11.79 -7.09
C GLY A 60 -3.30 11.68 -6.45
N ILE A 61 -2.65 12.81 -6.17
CA ILE A 61 -1.47 12.87 -5.30
C ILE A 61 -1.94 13.24 -3.90
N PRO A 62 -1.61 12.46 -2.86
CA PRO A 62 -1.91 12.81 -1.49
C PRO A 62 -1.42 14.22 -1.13
N THR A 63 -2.33 15.02 -0.58
CA THR A 63 -2.07 16.35 -0.05
C THR A 63 -1.28 16.26 1.26
N VAL A 64 -0.72 17.40 1.70
CA VAL A 64 -0.02 17.46 3.00
C VAL A 64 -0.94 17.04 4.15
N ALA A 65 -2.24 17.32 4.04
CA ALA A 65 -3.23 16.93 5.03
C ALA A 65 -3.46 15.41 5.09
N GLU A 66 -3.16 14.69 4.01
CA GLU A 66 -3.33 13.23 3.91
C GLU A 66 -2.05 12.47 4.27
N ASP A 67 -0.88 13.11 4.28
CA ASP A 67 0.41 12.48 4.64
C ASP A 67 0.34 11.74 5.99
N ALA A 68 -0.37 12.29 6.97
CA ALA A 68 -0.55 11.67 8.30
C ALA A 68 -1.33 10.34 8.24
N ALA A 69 -2.31 10.22 7.33
CA ALA A 69 -3.06 8.97 7.16
C ALA A 69 -2.20 7.88 6.52
N TYR A 70 -1.37 8.26 5.53
CA TYR A 70 -0.40 7.35 4.91
C TYR A 70 0.68 6.93 5.89
N GLN A 71 1.18 7.85 6.72
CA GLN A 71 2.14 7.51 7.78
C GLN A 71 1.53 6.54 8.79
N ALA A 72 0.30 6.78 9.26
CA ALA A 72 -0.40 5.88 10.18
C ALA A 72 -0.61 4.48 9.57
N TRP A 73 -0.86 4.39 8.25
CA TRP A 73 -0.91 3.11 7.55
C TRP A 73 0.45 2.39 7.55
N ALA A 74 1.55 3.07 7.20
CA ALA A 74 2.88 2.47 7.21
C ALA A 74 3.32 2.03 8.63
N ASP A 75 3.06 2.84 9.64
CA ASP A 75 3.34 2.54 11.04
C ASP A 75 2.52 1.34 11.53
N GLY A 76 1.23 1.29 11.18
CA GLY A 76 0.35 0.19 11.53
C GLY A 76 0.71 -1.14 10.85
N LEU A 77 1.29 -1.09 9.65
CA LEU A 77 1.89 -2.26 8.99
C LEU A 77 3.16 -2.71 9.71
N ALA A 78 4.03 -1.78 10.12
CA ALA A 78 5.23 -2.10 10.88
C ALA A 78 4.91 -2.76 12.23
N GLU A 79 3.93 -2.23 12.97
CA GLU A 79 3.49 -2.80 14.24
C GLU A 79 2.99 -4.25 14.08
N ARG A 80 2.25 -4.53 13.00
CA ARG A 80 1.71 -5.87 12.74
C ARG A 80 2.75 -6.83 12.20
N ALA A 81 3.67 -6.36 11.36
CA ALA A 81 4.77 -7.16 10.85
C ALA A 81 5.64 -7.71 12.00
N GLN A 82 5.83 -6.93 13.07
CA GLN A 82 6.57 -7.37 14.27
C GLN A 82 5.88 -8.51 15.05
N LYS A 83 4.57 -8.71 14.85
CA LYS A 83 3.81 -9.78 15.52
C LYS A 83 3.91 -11.11 14.76
N VAL A 84 4.49 -11.12 13.56
CA VAL A 84 4.69 -12.33 12.75
C VAL A 84 6.01 -12.98 13.15
N THR A 85 5.96 -14.20 13.67
CA THR A 85 7.12 -14.89 14.29
C THR A 85 7.74 -16.00 13.46
N SER A 86 6.96 -16.67 12.61
CA SER A 86 7.48 -17.64 11.63
C SER A 86 8.53 -16.99 10.74
N ALA A 87 9.72 -17.57 10.63
CA ALA A 87 10.88 -16.92 10.02
C ALA A 87 10.64 -16.42 8.58
N ASP A 88 10.00 -17.24 7.74
CA ASP A 88 9.72 -16.85 6.35
C ASP A 88 8.58 -15.83 6.25
N LEU A 89 7.54 -15.97 7.08
CA LEU A 89 6.44 -15.00 7.12
C LEU A 89 6.88 -13.65 7.70
N ALA A 90 7.77 -13.68 8.70
CA ALA A 90 8.33 -12.49 9.35
C ALA A 90 9.19 -11.69 8.39
N ARG A 91 10.00 -12.36 7.57
CA ARG A 91 10.81 -11.73 6.51
C ARG A 91 9.92 -10.97 5.53
N THR A 92 8.94 -11.66 4.92
CA THR A 92 8.04 -11.02 3.94
C THR A 92 7.19 -9.92 4.57
N SER A 93 6.74 -10.09 5.81
CA SER A 93 5.97 -9.05 6.52
C SER A 93 6.82 -7.80 6.84
N THR A 94 8.09 -7.99 7.19
CA THR A 94 9.03 -6.88 7.41
C THR A 94 9.34 -6.16 6.09
N GLU A 95 9.46 -6.91 4.98
CA GLU A 95 9.62 -6.32 3.64
C GLU A 95 8.42 -5.44 3.27
N VAL A 96 7.19 -5.89 3.52
CA VAL A 96 5.98 -5.07 3.34
C VAL A 96 6.06 -3.77 4.13
N ALA A 97 6.37 -3.84 5.42
CA ALA A 97 6.45 -2.66 6.28
C ALA A 97 7.54 -1.68 5.81
N SER A 98 8.70 -2.19 5.38
CA SER A 98 9.79 -1.37 4.85
C SER A 98 9.39 -0.66 3.55
N LEU A 99 8.80 -1.40 2.61
CA LEU A 99 8.33 -0.84 1.34
C LEU A 99 7.21 0.19 1.53
N ALA A 100 6.30 -0.04 2.49
CA ALA A 100 5.27 0.92 2.84
C ALA A 100 5.87 2.23 3.37
N ASN A 101 6.86 2.17 4.27
CA ASN A 101 7.58 3.36 4.73
C ASN A 101 8.31 4.08 3.58
N GLU A 102 8.94 3.34 2.67
CA GLU A 102 9.57 3.94 1.48
C GLU A 102 8.54 4.66 0.59
N PHE A 103 7.37 4.05 0.41
CA PHE A 103 6.27 4.65 -0.36
C PHE A 103 5.82 5.97 0.26
N VAL A 104 5.55 6.00 1.56
CA VAL A 104 5.16 7.22 2.29
C VAL A 104 6.25 8.28 2.23
N GLY A 105 7.52 7.89 2.40
CA GLY A 105 8.67 8.79 2.31
C GLY A 105 8.83 9.47 0.94
N LYS A 106 8.28 8.91 -0.14
CA LYS A 106 8.31 9.50 -1.48
C LYS A 106 7.15 10.46 -1.77
N LEU A 107 6.08 10.50 -0.96
CA LEU A 107 4.92 11.37 -1.19
C LEU A 107 5.29 12.86 -1.31
N PRO A 108 6.13 13.45 -0.43
CA PRO A 108 6.49 14.86 -0.54
C PRO A 108 7.26 15.18 -1.83
N LEU A 109 8.11 14.26 -2.28
CA LEU A 109 8.90 14.41 -3.51
C LEU A 109 8.01 14.38 -4.76
N VAL A 110 7.05 13.46 -4.81
CA VAL A 110 6.09 13.38 -5.93
C VAL A 110 5.24 14.66 -5.99
N ARG A 111 4.77 15.13 -4.84
CA ARG A 111 4.03 16.40 -4.73
C ARG A 111 4.85 17.58 -5.23
N SER A 112 6.07 17.79 -4.73
CA SER A 112 6.92 18.92 -5.15
C SER A 112 7.28 18.87 -6.65
N GLN A 113 7.53 17.67 -7.18
CA GLN A 113 7.81 17.49 -8.61
C GLN A 113 6.56 17.68 -9.49
N THR A 114 5.36 17.60 -8.92
CA THR A 114 4.11 17.81 -9.66
C THR A 114 3.69 19.28 -9.64
N GLU A 115 3.82 19.96 -8.50
CA GLU A 115 3.56 21.40 -8.36
C GLU A 115 4.46 22.26 -9.27
N SER A 116 5.69 21.81 -9.53
CA SER A 116 6.65 22.49 -10.41
C SER A 116 6.43 22.22 -11.91
N ARG A 117 5.44 21.40 -12.28
CA ARG A 117 5.16 21.02 -13.67
C ARG A 117 3.95 21.75 -14.24
N ALA A 118 4.03 22.07 -15.53
CA ALA A 118 2.89 22.65 -16.26
C ALA A 118 1.70 21.67 -16.30
N PRO A 119 0.45 22.17 -16.27
CA PRO A 119 -0.73 21.33 -16.43
C PRO A 119 -0.67 20.47 -17.70
N GLY A 120 -0.83 19.16 -17.56
CA GLY A 120 -0.78 18.20 -18.68
C GLY A 120 0.63 17.72 -19.09
N ALA A 121 1.68 18.17 -18.39
CA ALA A 121 3.01 17.61 -18.54
C ALA A 121 3.04 16.11 -18.14
N PRO A 122 3.98 15.31 -18.68
CA PRO A 122 4.17 13.92 -18.26
C PRO A 122 4.44 13.82 -16.76
N ALA A 123 4.04 12.68 -16.18
CA ALA A 123 4.28 12.41 -14.76
C ALA A 123 5.78 12.52 -14.42
N PRO A 124 6.11 13.01 -13.22
CA PRO A 124 7.47 13.06 -12.73
C PRO A 124 8.09 11.67 -12.58
N PRO A 125 9.42 11.54 -12.69
CA PRO A 125 10.14 10.28 -12.44
C PRO A 125 9.74 9.64 -11.10
N ALA A 126 9.59 10.45 -10.05
CA ALA A 126 9.20 9.97 -8.72
C ALA A 126 7.82 9.25 -8.71
N ALA A 127 6.89 9.62 -9.60
CA ALA A 127 5.61 8.95 -9.71
C ALA A 127 5.77 7.51 -10.24
N TYR A 128 6.68 7.28 -11.18
CA TYR A 128 7.00 5.94 -11.69
C TYR A 128 7.67 5.07 -10.61
N GLU A 129 8.54 5.66 -9.79
CA GLU A 129 9.16 4.96 -8.65
C GLU A 129 8.09 4.53 -7.64
N MET A 130 7.11 5.38 -7.35
CA MET A 130 6.00 5.02 -6.47
C MET A 130 5.14 3.89 -7.04
N MET A 131 4.96 3.79 -8.37
CA MET A 131 4.32 2.61 -8.97
C MET A 131 5.08 1.33 -8.70
N ALA A 132 6.41 1.38 -8.85
CA ALA A 132 7.25 0.22 -8.68
C ALA A 132 7.20 -0.25 -7.22
N LEU A 133 7.22 0.69 -6.26
CA LEU A 133 7.00 0.38 -4.84
C LEU A 133 5.62 -0.23 -4.60
N ASN A 134 4.57 0.37 -5.16
CA ASN A 134 3.21 -0.15 -5.03
C ASN A 134 3.06 -1.59 -5.55
N ALA A 135 3.65 -1.87 -6.71
CA ALA A 135 3.64 -3.21 -7.30
C ALA A 135 4.35 -4.22 -6.40
N ARG A 136 5.51 -3.86 -5.84
CA ARG A 136 6.26 -4.71 -4.89
C ARG A 136 5.48 -4.95 -3.60
N ILE A 137 4.85 -3.91 -3.03
CA ILE A 137 4.00 -4.05 -1.84
C ILE A 137 2.87 -5.04 -2.12
N SER A 138 2.19 -4.87 -3.26
CA SER A 138 1.09 -5.76 -3.68
C SER A 138 1.54 -7.20 -3.89
N GLU A 139 2.70 -7.40 -4.50
CA GLU A 139 3.32 -8.72 -4.67
C GLU A 139 3.58 -9.39 -3.31
N LYS A 140 4.16 -8.66 -2.36
CA LYS A 140 4.48 -9.18 -1.02
C LYS A 140 3.24 -9.51 -0.20
N PHE A 141 2.17 -8.71 -0.29
CA PHE A 141 0.89 -9.08 0.30
C PHE A 141 0.30 -10.36 -0.34
N ASN A 142 0.44 -10.53 -1.66
CA ASN A 142 0.01 -11.76 -2.33
C ASN A 142 0.84 -12.98 -1.91
N GLU A 143 2.16 -12.83 -1.72
CA GLU A 143 3.03 -13.89 -1.17
C GLU A 143 2.53 -14.33 0.22
N LEU A 144 2.27 -13.36 1.11
CA LEU A 144 1.73 -13.64 2.45
C LEU A 144 0.36 -14.30 2.41
N ALA A 145 -0.54 -13.82 1.56
CA ALA A 145 -1.87 -14.39 1.39
C ALA A 145 -1.81 -15.85 0.90
N LYS A 146 -0.94 -16.15 -0.08
CA LYS A 146 -0.71 -17.52 -0.58
C LYS A 146 -0.04 -18.42 0.45
N ALA A 147 0.86 -17.90 1.27
CA ALA A 147 1.52 -18.70 2.31
C ALA A 147 0.54 -19.11 3.42
N CYS A 148 -0.49 -18.30 3.66
CA CYS A 148 -1.52 -18.53 4.67
C CYS A 148 -2.89 -18.94 4.10
N SER A 149 -2.87 -19.44 2.86
CA SER A 149 -4.04 -19.93 2.10
C SER A 149 -4.40 -21.38 2.38
#